data_AF-A0A9Q2SBJ5-F1
#
_entry.id   AF-A0A9Q2SBJ5-F1
#
_cell.length_a   1.000
_cell.length_b   1.000
_cell.length_c   1.000
_cell.angle_alpha   90.00
_cell.angle_beta   90.00
_cell.angle_gamma   90.00
#
_symmetry.space_group_name_H-M   'P 1'
#
loop_
_entity.id
_entity.type
_entity.pdbx_description
1 polymer ?
#
loop_
_entity_poly.entity_id
_entity_poly.type
_entity_poly.pdbx_seq_one_letter_code
_entity_poly.pdbx_strand_id
1 'polypeptide(L)'
;MADCKDCVAEGVTTNRPAPHQGPRCVTHHRLVVKARRKAAHARRVTSTYRIGFNAYTAILEAQNGRCYICQRATGATKRLAVDHDHTCCPAGTSCGQCVRALLCSPCNRLLGHLRDNTDALHRAITVIRDRPAQAVLNSLDTKDHQ
;
A
#
# COMPACT_ATOMS: atom_id res chain seq x y z
N MET A 1 -40.39 -5.03 -0.28
CA MET A 1 -38.98 -4.61 -0.48
C MET A 1 -38.99 -3.08 -0.45
N ALA A 2 -38.27 -2.45 0.47
CA ALA A 2 -38.34 -0.98 0.63
C ALA A 2 -37.55 -0.28 -0.48
N ASP A 3 -38.06 0.86 -0.93
CA ASP A 3 -37.35 1.73 -1.86
C ASP A 3 -36.10 2.31 -1.21
N CYS A 4 -35.06 2.49 -2.01
CA CYS A 4 -33.83 3.12 -1.55
C CYS A 4 -34.08 4.59 -1.18
N LYS A 5 -33.86 4.95 0.08
CA LYS A 5 -34.05 6.34 0.57
C LYS A 5 -33.27 7.37 -0.24
N ASP A 6 -32.07 7.00 -0.70
CA ASP A 6 -31.18 7.89 -1.45
C ASP A 6 -31.67 8.03 -2.90
N CYS A 7 -32.33 7.01 -3.47
CA CYS A 7 -32.95 7.12 -4.80
C CYS A 7 -34.18 8.04 -4.76
N VAL A 8 -34.97 7.93 -3.70
CA VAL A 8 -36.14 8.80 -3.46
C VAL A 8 -35.68 10.25 -3.32
N ALA A 9 -34.62 10.51 -2.54
CA ALA A 9 -34.05 11.84 -2.36
C ALA A 9 -33.47 12.44 -3.67
N GLU A 10 -32.91 11.60 -4.54
CA GLU A 10 -32.34 12.02 -5.83
C GLU A 10 -33.37 12.12 -6.97
N GLY A 11 -34.64 11.80 -6.72
CA GLY A 11 -35.69 11.80 -7.76
C GLY A 11 -35.50 10.71 -8.81
N VAL A 12 -34.78 9.63 -8.48
CA VAL A 12 -34.53 8.51 -9.39
C VAL A 12 -35.82 7.72 -9.60
N THR A 13 -36.35 7.75 -10.81
CA THR A 13 -37.64 7.12 -11.18
C THR A 13 -37.54 5.59 -11.36
N THR A 14 -36.33 5.06 -11.54
CA THR A 14 -36.11 3.61 -11.63
C THR A 14 -36.24 2.97 -10.26
N ASN A 15 -37.13 1.99 -10.09
CA ASN A 15 -37.23 1.24 -8.84
C ASN A 15 -35.93 0.48 -8.57
N ARG A 16 -35.20 0.90 -7.54
CA ARG A 16 -33.99 0.23 -7.06
C ARG A 16 -34.24 -0.31 -5.66
N PRO A 17 -34.56 -1.61 -5.55
CA PRO A 17 -34.91 -2.18 -4.27
C PRO A 17 -33.72 -2.23 -3.31
N ALA A 18 -34.00 -2.10 -2.01
CA ALA A 18 -33.05 -2.42 -0.95
C ALA A 18 -33.11 -3.93 -0.64
N PRO A 19 -32.06 -4.72 -0.95
CA PRO A 19 -32.18 -6.18 -0.99
C PRO A 19 -32.23 -6.91 0.36
N HIS A 20 -31.98 -6.29 1.52
CA HIS A 20 -32.40 -6.72 2.88
C HIS A 20 -31.84 -5.79 3.98
N GLN A 21 -32.58 -5.65 5.11
CA GLN A 21 -32.31 -4.85 6.33
C GLN A 21 -31.30 -3.69 6.20
N GLY A 22 -31.71 -2.69 5.42
CA GLY A 22 -30.99 -1.44 5.27
C GLY A 22 -31.76 -0.50 4.34
N PRO A 23 -31.65 0.82 4.49
CA PRO A 23 -32.52 1.75 3.75
C PRO A 23 -32.04 2.05 2.32
N ARG A 24 -31.14 1.22 1.74
CA ARG A 24 -30.40 1.56 0.52
C ARG A 24 -30.34 0.42 -0.48
N CYS A 25 -30.38 0.75 -1.76
CA CYS A 25 -30.04 -0.15 -2.85
C CYS A 25 -28.54 -0.49 -2.85
N VAL A 26 -28.16 -1.50 -3.63
CA VAL A 26 -26.77 -1.95 -3.77
C VAL A 26 -25.83 -0.82 -4.19
N THR A 27 -26.25 0.03 -5.13
CA THR A 27 -25.45 1.13 -5.67
C THR A 27 -25.14 2.18 -4.60
N HIS A 28 -26.18 2.73 -3.95
CA HIS A 28 -26.01 3.72 -2.88
C HIS A 28 -25.29 3.14 -1.66
N HIS A 29 -25.56 1.88 -1.30
CA HIS A 29 -24.81 1.20 -0.26
C HIS A 29 -23.30 1.14 -0.59
N ARG A 30 -22.93 0.78 -1.83
CA ARG A 30 -21.52 0.77 -2.28
C ARG A 30 -20.89 2.16 -2.20
N LEU A 31 -21.60 3.22 -2.58
CA LEU A 31 -21.13 4.60 -2.48
C LEU A 31 -20.86 5.01 -1.02
N VAL A 32 -21.81 4.75 -0.12
CA VAL A 32 -21.67 5.03 1.31
C VAL A 32 -20.50 4.26 1.92
N VAL A 33 -20.37 2.96 1.61
CA VAL A 33 -19.23 2.15 2.07
C VAL A 33 -17.91 2.69 1.53
N LYS A 34 -17.85 3.10 0.25
CA LYS A 34 -16.66 3.70 -0.37
C LYS A 34 -16.26 5.00 0.34
N ALA A 35 -17.22 5.89 0.59
CA ALA A 35 -17.00 7.14 1.31
C ALA A 35 -16.51 6.90 2.75
N ARG A 36 -17.16 5.98 3.49
CA ARG A 36 -16.75 5.60 4.85
C ARG A 36 -15.33 5.04 4.88
N ARG A 37 -14.96 4.17 3.93
CA ARG A 37 -13.60 3.62 3.80
C ARG A 37 -12.56 4.68 3.43
N LYS A 38 -12.93 5.72 2.68
CA LYS A 38 -12.06 6.87 2.38
C LYS A 38 -11.82 7.70 3.65
N ALA A 39 -12.88 8.05 4.38
CA ALA A 39 -12.79 8.83 5.62
C ALA A 39 -12.03 8.08 6.73
N ALA A 40 -12.27 6.77 6.90
CA ALA A 40 -11.52 5.95 7.86
C ALA A 40 -10.01 5.90 7.53
N HIS A 41 -9.66 5.79 6.25
CA HIS A 41 -8.28 5.80 5.82
C HIS A 41 -7.60 7.16 6.07
N ALA A 42 -8.26 8.27 5.69
CA ALA A 42 -7.74 9.61 5.95
C ALA A 42 -7.46 9.82 7.45
N ARG A 43 -8.42 9.45 8.32
CA ARG A 43 -8.23 9.52 9.78
C ARG A 43 -7.03 8.71 10.27
N ARG A 44 -6.89 7.46 9.80
CA ARG A 44 -5.75 6.60 10.17
C ARG A 44 -4.42 7.22 9.72
N VAL A 45 -4.37 7.73 8.49
CA VAL A 45 -3.14 8.31 7.94
C VAL A 45 -2.70 9.50 8.79
N THR A 46 -3.64 10.37 9.14
CA THR A 46 -3.37 11.53 10.00
C THR A 46 -3.02 11.15 11.44
N SER A 47 -3.73 10.19 12.05
CA SER A 47 -3.44 9.80 13.44
C SER A 47 -2.11 9.08 13.60
N THR A 48 -1.73 8.24 12.63
CA THR A 48 -0.54 7.39 12.72
C THR A 48 0.71 8.06 12.18
N TYR A 49 0.60 8.75 11.05
CA TYR A 49 1.75 9.31 10.32
C TYR A 49 1.83 10.83 10.37
N ARG A 50 0.89 11.50 11.04
CA ARG A 50 0.84 12.97 11.19
C ARG A 50 0.87 13.73 9.86
N ILE A 51 0.51 13.06 8.77
CA ILE A 51 0.30 13.67 7.45
C ILE A 51 -1.19 13.71 7.13
N GLY A 52 -1.64 14.82 6.51
CA GLY A 52 -3.00 14.97 6.04
C GLY A 52 -3.30 14.11 4.80
N PHE A 53 -4.57 13.96 4.46
CA PHE A 53 -5.00 13.29 3.22
C PHE A 53 -4.41 13.95 1.96
N ASN A 54 -4.26 15.28 1.97
CA ASN A 54 -3.68 16.02 0.85
C ASN A 54 -2.20 15.70 0.68
N ALA A 55 -1.45 15.59 1.78
CA ALA A 55 -0.04 15.20 1.74
C ALA A 55 0.13 13.77 1.21
N TYR A 56 -0.68 12.81 1.68
CA TYR A 56 -0.67 11.45 1.12
C TYR A 56 -0.93 11.45 -0.39
N THR A 57 -1.93 12.21 -0.85
CA THR A 57 -2.28 12.31 -2.28
C THR A 57 -1.14 12.94 -3.08
N ALA A 58 -0.52 14.01 -2.58
CA ALA A 58 0.61 14.66 -3.21
C ALA A 58 1.83 13.72 -3.34
N ILE A 59 2.14 12.93 -2.30
CA ILE A 59 3.20 11.91 -2.38
C ILE A 59 2.84 10.87 -3.45
N LEU A 60 1.58 10.39 -3.47
CA LEU A 60 1.14 9.42 -4.46
C LEU A 60 1.29 9.96 -5.89
N GLU A 61 0.91 11.21 -6.12
CA GLU A 61 1.05 11.89 -7.42
C GLU A 61 2.53 12.06 -7.82
N ALA A 62 3.39 12.51 -6.89
CA ALA A 62 4.82 12.60 -7.11
C ALA A 62 5.47 11.24 -7.42
N GLN A 63 4.88 10.14 -6.95
CA GLN A 63 5.26 8.77 -7.30
C GLN A 63 4.55 8.22 -8.55
N ASN A 64 3.94 9.08 -9.37
CA ASN A 64 3.19 8.69 -10.57
C ASN A 64 2.07 7.68 -10.30
N GLY A 65 1.42 7.79 -9.14
CA GLY A 65 0.34 6.89 -8.72
C GLY A 65 0.80 5.47 -8.39
N ARG A 66 2.09 5.24 -8.14
CA ARG A 66 2.68 3.90 -8.02
C ARG A 66 3.52 3.73 -6.76
N CYS A 67 3.73 2.46 -6.37
CA CYS A 67 4.70 2.08 -5.35
C CYS A 67 6.10 2.55 -5.75
N TYR A 68 6.78 3.26 -4.85
CA TYR A 68 8.10 3.84 -5.12
C TYR A 68 9.16 2.80 -5.52
N ILE A 69 9.13 1.62 -4.89
CA ILE A 69 10.12 0.57 -5.13
C ILE A 69 9.80 -0.22 -6.41
N CYS A 70 8.63 -0.86 -6.47
CA CYS A 70 8.36 -1.79 -7.57
C CYS A 70 7.79 -1.14 -8.82
N GLN A 71 7.31 0.11 -8.75
CA GLN A 71 6.72 0.87 -9.86
C GLN A 71 5.53 0.17 -10.57
N ARG A 72 5.02 -0.93 -10.01
CA ARG A 72 3.94 -1.75 -10.58
C ARG A 72 2.61 -1.57 -9.86
N ALA A 73 2.64 -1.52 -8.54
CA ALA A 73 1.42 -1.45 -7.73
C ALA A 73 0.86 -0.02 -7.69
N THR A 74 -0.42 0.15 -8.00
CA THR A 74 -1.08 1.47 -8.14
C THR A 74 -1.95 1.89 -6.95
N GLY A 75 -2.13 1.00 -5.97
CA GLY A 75 -3.05 1.27 -4.86
C GLY A 75 -4.53 0.96 -5.16
N ALA A 76 -4.87 0.52 -6.38
CA ALA A 76 -6.26 0.31 -6.82
C ALA A 76 -6.99 -0.78 -6.01
N THR A 77 -6.37 -1.95 -5.83
CA THR A 77 -6.94 -3.05 -5.03
C THR A 77 -6.72 -2.85 -3.53
N LYS A 78 -5.50 -2.47 -3.15
CA LYS A 78 -5.10 -2.19 -1.76
C LYS A 78 -4.25 -0.94 -1.78
N ARG A 79 -4.63 0.05 -0.96
CA ARG A 79 -3.89 1.31 -0.83
C ARG A 79 -2.43 1.05 -0.47
N LEU A 80 -1.55 1.90 -0.99
CA LEU A 80 -0.14 1.87 -0.62
C LEU A 80 0.01 2.26 0.85
N ALA A 81 0.94 1.58 1.53
CA ALA A 81 1.30 1.87 2.90
C ALA A 81 2.24 3.07 2.95
N VAL A 82 2.16 3.85 4.03
CA VAL A 82 3.12 4.91 4.32
C VAL A 82 4.33 4.26 4.98
N ASP A 83 5.45 4.23 4.27
CA ASP A 83 6.73 3.79 4.79
C ASP A 83 7.39 4.94 5.55
N HIS A 84 8.01 4.63 6.68
CA HIS A 84 8.65 5.62 7.55
C HIS A 84 9.82 5.02 8.30
N ASP A 85 10.74 5.88 8.70
CA ASP A 85 11.91 5.51 9.49
C ASP A 85 11.53 5.24 10.95
N HIS A 86 11.74 4.00 11.39
CA HIS A 86 11.48 3.54 12.75
C HIS A 86 12.57 3.92 13.76
N THR A 87 13.69 4.49 13.32
CA THR A 87 14.72 5.02 14.24
C THR A 87 14.38 6.42 14.74
N CYS A 88 13.59 7.18 13.97
CA CYS A 88 13.19 8.54 14.30
C CYS A 88 12.06 8.62 15.34
N CYS A 89 11.11 7.68 15.34
CA CYS A 89 9.95 7.69 16.24
C CYS A 89 9.70 6.31 16.86
N PRO A 90 9.17 6.23 18.09
CA PRO A 90 8.80 4.97 18.73
C PRO A 90 7.85 4.13 17.88
N ALA A 91 7.99 2.80 17.99
CA ALA A 91 7.26 1.84 17.19
C ALA A 91 5.74 2.10 17.18
N GLY A 92 5.18 2.29 15.99
CA GLY A 92 3.73 2.40 15.76
C GLY A 92 3.23 3.81 15.44
N THR A 93 4.09 4.84 15.50
CA THR A 93 3.75 6.21 15.11
C THR A 93 4.88 6.89 14.34
N SER A 94 4.54 7.93 13.58
CA SER A 94 5.50 8.76 12.85
C SER A 94 5.25 10.23 13.17
N CYS A 95 6.31 11.03 13.20
CA CYS A 95 6.25 12.49 13.36
C CYS A 95 5.86 13.22 12.06
N GLY A 96 5.64 12.50 10.95
CA GLY A 96 5.45 13.05 9.62
C GLY A 96 6.76 13.35 8.89
N GLN A 97 7.81 13.79 9.59
CA GLN A 97 9.13 14.04 8.99
C GLN A 97 9.88 12.74 8.62
N CYS A 98 9.62 11.65 9.33
CA CYS A 98 10.23 10.35 9.05
C CYS A 98 9.55 9.57 7.91
N VAL A 99 8.53 10.13 7.26
CA VAL A 99 7.87 9.49 6.11
C VAL A 99 8.85 9.44 4.94
N ARG A 100 9.08 8.24 4.39
CA ARG A 100 10.02 8.02 3.29
C ARG A 100 9.31 7.93 1.94
N ALA A 101 8.26 7.11 1.84
CA ALA A 101 7.57 6.84 0.58
C ALA A 101 6.21 6.16 0.79
N LEU A 102 5.45 6.01 -0.30
CA LEU A 102 4.31 5.09 -0.36
C LEU A 102 4.70 3.78 -1.04
N LEU A 103 4.53 2.67 -0.32
CA LEU A 103 4.95 1.33 -0.76
C LEU A 103 3.79 0.34 -0.82
N CYS A 104 3.84 -0.61 -1.73
CA CYS A 104 2.91 -1.75 -1.68
C CYS A 104 3.28 -2.71 -0.54
N SER A 105 2.33 -3.51 -0.08
CA SER A 105 2.52 -4.42 1.05
C SER A 105 3.70 -5.42 0.89
N PRO A 106 3.99 -5.96 -0.31
CA PRO A 106 5.20 -6.75 -0.52
C PRO A 106 6.50 -5.96 -0.36
N CYS A 107 6.62 -4.79 -1.00
CA CYS A 107 7.82 -3.95 -0.91
C CYS A 107 8.06 -3.42 0.50
N ASN A 108 6.99 -3.01 1.20
CA ASN A 108 7.11 -2.56 2.59
C ASN A 108 7.57 -3.69 3.52
N ARG A 109 7.12 -4.93 3.27
CA ARG A 109 7.60 -6.09 4.04
C ARG A 109 9.03 -6.47 3.70
N LEU A 110 9.46 -6.33 2.44
CA LEU A 110 10.85 -6.57 2.04
C LEU A 110 11.81 -5.71 2.86
N LEU A 111 11.54 -4.41 3.00
CA LEU A 111 12.36 -3.52 3.82
C LEU A 111 12.40 -3.97 5.28
N GLY A 112 11.24 -4.28 5.87
CA GLY A 112 11.16 -4.83 7.23
C GLY A 112 11.88 -6.19 7.40
N HIS A 113 11.83 -7.07 6.41
CA HIS A 113 12.54 -8.36 6.42
C HIS A 113 14.05 -8.18 6.43
N LEU A 114 14.55 -7.19 5.70
CA LEU A 114 15.96 -6.79 5.71
C LEU A 114 16.31 -5.83 6.85
N ARG A 115 15.33 -5.51 7.73
CA ARG A 115 15.46 -4.60 8.88
C ARG A 115 16.04 -3.24 8.49
N ASP A 116 15.64 -2.71 7.34
CA ASP A 116 16.16 -1.47 6.77
C ASP A 116 17.71 -1.45 6.63
N ASN A 117 18.35 -2.61 6.58
CA ASN A 117 19.81 -2.73 6.46
C ASN A 117 20.25 -2.51 5.00
N THR A 118 20.97 -1.41 4.75
CA THR A 118 21.49 -1.03 3.44
C THR A 118 22.48 -2.03 2.88
N ASP A 119 23.34 -2.63 3.71
CA ASP A 119 24.32 -3.63 3.25
C ASP A 119 23.62 -4.90 2.76
N ALA A 120 22.53 -5.30 3.42
CA ALA A 120 21.72 -6.43 2.99
C ALA A 120 21.03 -6.15 1.64
N LEU A 121 20.57 -4.91 1.41
CA LEU A 121 20.03 -4.47 0.13
C LEU A 121 21.11 -4.47 -0.97
N HIS A 122 22.33 -4.01 -0.69
CA HIS A 122 23.45 -4.08 -1.62
C HIS A 122 23.81 -5.53 -1.98
N ARG A 123 23.85 -6.43 -0.99
CA ARG A 123 24.04 -7.86 -1.26
C ARG A 123 22.93 -8.46 -2.11
N ALA A 124 21.69 -8.02 -1.96
CA ALA A 124 20.59 -8.46 -2.82
C ALA A 124 20.83 -8.07 -4.30
N ILE A 125 21.41 -6.89 -4.56
CA ILE A 125 21.84 -6.50 -5.91
C ILE A 125 22.93 -7.44 -6.42
N THR A 126 23.96 -7.71 -5.61
CA THR A 126 25.04 -8.65 -5.95
C THR A 126 24.49 -10.05 -6.27
N VAL A 127 23.52 -10.55 -5.52
CA VAL A 127 22.88 -11.85 -5.79
C VAL A 127 22.27 -11.91 -7.18
N ILE A 128 21.56 -10.87 -7.61
CA ILE A 128 20.89 -10.82 -8.90
C ILE A 128 21.89 -10.64 -10.05
N ARG A 129 22.85 -9.72 -9.87
CA ARG A 129 23.77 -9.30 -10.93
C ARG A 129 24.92 -10.29 -11.10
N ASP A 130 25.59 -10.62 -10.01
CA ASP A 130 26.90 -11.29 -10.03
C ASP A 130 26.78 -12.80 -9.74
N ARG A 131 25.63 -13.24 -9.21
CA ARG A 131 25.33 -14.67 -8.91
C ARG A 131 26.47 -15.34 -8.14
N PRO A 132 26.84 -14.84 -6.94
CA PRO A 132 28.08 -15.20 -6.25
C PRO A 132 28.27 -16.72 -5.99
N ALA A 133 27.18 -17.49 -5.97
CA ALA A 133 27.24 -18.96 -5.87
C ALA A 133 27.99 -19.62 -7.05
N GLN A 134 27.95 -19.03 -8.24
CA GLN A 134 28.58 -19.60 -9.44
C GLN A 134 30.11 -19.67 -9.31
N ALA A 135 30.73 -18.69 -8.64
CA ALA A 135 32.17 -18.73 -8.39
C ALA A 135 32.58 -19.96 -7.56
N VAL A 136 31.74 -20.33 -6.59
CA VAL A 136 31.96 -21.52 -5.75
C VAL A 136 31.73 -22.79 -6.55
N LEU A 137 30.60 -22.90 -7.25
CA LEU A 137 30.26 -24.08 -8.05
C LEU A 137 31.33 -24.37 -9.11
N ASN A 138 31.76 -23.36 -9.86
CA ASN A 138 32.82 -23.50 -10.87
C ASN A 138 34.15 -24.00 -10.28
N SER A 139 34.47 -23.61 -9.03
CA SER A 139 35.69 -24.07 -8.36
C SER A 139 35.63 -25.53 -7.88
N LEU A 140 34.42 -26.06 -7.70
CA LEU A 140 34.21 -27.47 -7.35
C LEU A 140 34.30 -28.35 -8.60
N ASP A 141 33.67 -27.93 -9.69
CA ASP A 141 33.70 -28.69 -10.96
C ASP A 141 35.14 -28.89 -11.49
N THR A 142 36.04 -27.93 -11.27
CA THR A 142 37.45 -28.06 -11.68
C THR A 142 38.25 -29.10 -10.88
N LYS A 143 37.79 -29.51 -9.70
CA LYS A 143 38.48 -30.49 -8.84
C LYS A 143 38.08 -31.93 -9.12
N ASP A 144 36.94 -32.14 -9.78
CA ASP A 144 36.44 -33.48 -10.12
C ASP A 144 36.97 -33.99 -11.48
N HIS A 145 37.85 -33.24 -12.14
CA HIS A 145 38.47 -33.58 -13.43
C HIS A 145 40.01 -33.66 -13.38
N GLN A 146 40.58 -33.76 -12.17
CA GLN A 146 42.02 -33.83 -11.92
C GLN A 146 42.30 -35.00 -10.96
#